data_AF-A0A5E4I8S5-F1
#
_entry.id   AF-A0A5E4I8S5-F1
#
_cell.length_a   1.000
_cell.length_b   1.000
_cell.length_c   1.000
_cell.angle_alpha   90.00
_cell.angle_beta   90.00
_cell.angle_gamma   90.00
#
_symmetry.space_group_name_H-M   'P 1'
#
loop_
_entity.id
_entity.type
_entity.pdbx_description
1 polymer ?
#
loop_
_entity_poly.entity_id
_entity_poly.type
_entity_poly.pdbx_seq_one_letter_code
_entity_poly.pdbx_strand_id
1 'polypeptide(L)' 'MAKRKDPAVDARMFDNVYVCMRCNATLRSPKPVEKSGAKCRKCGSKGLRLKRKHVKTTM' A
#
# COMPACT_ATOMS: atom_id res chain seq x y z
N MET A 1 13.36 12.63 -13.92
CA MET A 1 12.53 11.55 -13.33
C MET A 1 13.32 10.25 -13.40
N ALA A 2 13.63 9.61 -12.27
CA ALA A 2 14.50 8.43 -12.23
C ALA A 2 13.79 7.19 -12.82
N LYS A 3 14.44 6.53 -13.79
CA LYS A 3 13.97 5.28 -14.41
C LYS A 3 13.79 4.19 -13.33
N ARG A 4 12.59 3.62 -13.22
CA ARG A 4 12.34 2.41 -12.42
C ARG A 4 13.12 1.27 -13.06
N LYS A 5 14.09 0.72 -12.34
CA LYS A 5 15.15 -0.11 -12.93
C LYS A 5 14.99 -1.60 -12.67
N ASP A 6 14.07 -2.00 -11.79
CA ASP A 6 13.88 -3.42 -11.49
C ASP A 6 12.44 -3.71 -11.01
N PRO A 7 11.67 -4.56 -11.73
CA PRO A 7 10.29 -4.89 -11.37
C PRO A 7 10.18 -5.69 -10.06
N ALA A 8 11.21 -6.44 -9.66
CA ALA A 8 11.22 -7.16 -8.39
C ALA A 8 11.40 -6.22 -7.20
N VAL A 9 12.14 -5.12 -7.37
CA VAL A 9 12.25 -4.06 -6.35
C VAL A 9 10.92 -3.31 -6.17
N ASP A 10 10.21 -3.04 -7.26
CA ASP A 10 8.89 -2.39 -7.19
C ASP A 10 7.88 -3.25 -6.41
N ALA A 11 7.87 -4.57 -6.68
CA ALA A 11 7.01 -5.51 -5.97
C ALA A 11 7.36 -5.61 -4.47
N ARG A 12 8.66 -5.71 -4.14
CA ARG A 12 9.12 -5.82 -2.74
C ARG A 12 8.87 -4.56 -1.92
N MET A 13 9.03 -3.37 -2.51
CA MET A 13 8.96 -2.11 -1.78
C MET A 13 7.56 -1.49 -1.76
N PHE A 14 6.77 -1.63 -2.83
CA PHE A 14 5.54 -0.84 -2.99
C PHE A 14 4.25 -1.66 -3.03
N ASP A 15 4.30 -2.99 -3.13
CA ASP A 15 3.08 -3.79 -3.06
C ASP A 15 2.48 -3.76 -1.66
N ASN A 16 1.17 -3.50 -1.63
CA ASN A 16 0.30 -3.60 -0.47
C ASN A 16 0.71 -2.77 0.76
N VAL A 17 1.35 -1.62 0.53
CA VAL A 17 1.60 -0.62 1.57
C VAL A 17 0.46 0.39 1.60
N TYR A 18 -0.21 0.47 2.75
CA TYR A 18 -1.32 1.36 3.02
C TYR A 18 -0.94 2.44 4.02
N VAL A 19 -1.55 3.60 3.89
CA VAL A 19 -1.42 4.75 4.78
C VAL A 19 -2.80 5.04 5.36
N CYS A 20 -2.89 5.12 6.68
CA CYS A 20 -4.12 5.54 7.34
C CYS A 20 -4.38 7.03 7.07
N MET A 21 -5.59 7.39 6.64
CA MET A 21 -5.97 8.77 6.37
C MET A 21 -6.28 9.59 7.63
N ARG A 22 -6.36 8.96 8.82
CA ARG A 22 -6.55 9.65 10.11
C ARG A 22 -5.24 9.96 10.82
N CYS A 23 -4.34 8.98 10.93
CA CYS A 23 -3.13 9.09 11.75
C CYS A 23 -1.83 8.95 10.94
N ASN A 24 -1.92 8.86 9.62
CA ASN A 24 -0.79 8.68 8.69
C ASN A 24 0.09 7.45 8.97
N ALA A 25 -0.36 6.51 9.82
CA ALA A 25 0.36 5.28 10.08
C ALA A 25 0.47 4.45 8.80
N THR A 26 1.68 3.96 8.52
CA THR A 26 1.97 3.05 7.42
C THR A 26 1.80 1.60 7.85
N LEU A 27 1.14 0.81 7.01
CA LEU A 27 0.74 -0.56 7.30
C LEU A 27 1.01 -1.38 6.05
N ARG A 28 1.58 -2.56 6.22
CA ARG A 28 1.72 -3.53 5.14
C ARG A 28 0.70 -4.63 5.38
N SER A 29 -0.15 -4.90 4.39
CA SER A 29 -1.12 -5.99 4.46
C SER A 29 -0.83 -6.97 3.34
N PRO A 30 -0.78 -8.29 3.55
CA PRO A 30 -0.58 -9.25 2.46
C PRO A 30 -1.77 -9.32 1.49
N LYS A 31 -2.94 -8.83 1.92
CA LYS A 31 -4.18 -8.81 1.13
C LYS A 31 -4.70 -7.38 0.98
N PRO A 32 -5.44 -7.09 -0.10
CA PRO A 32 -6.10 -5.80 -0.27
C PRO A 32 -6.93 -5.42 0.97
N VAL A 33 -6.88 -4.16 1.41
CA VAL A 33 -7.65 -3.70 2.59
C VAL A 33 -9.15 -3.98 2.42
N GLU A 34 -9.67 -3.85 1.20
CA GLU A 34 -11.07 -4.15 0.86
C GLU A 34 -11.44 -5.61 1.11
N LYS A 35 -10.51 -6.54 0.86
CA LYS A 35 -10.72 -7.99 1.08
C LYS A 35 -10.33 -8.46 2.48
N SER A 36 -9.46 -7.73 3.17
CA SER A 36 -8.92 -8.12 4.49
C SER A 36 -9.64 -7.47 5.67
N GLY A 37 -10.46 -6.44 5.43
CA GLY A 37 -11.07 -5.67 6.52
C GLY A 37 -10.02 -5.02 7.43
N ALA A 38 -8.80 -4.79 6.90
CA ALA A 38 -7.67 -4.33 7.69
C ALA A 38 -7.98 -2.98 8.35
N LYS A 39 -7.68 -2.88 9.64
CA LYS A 39 -7.82 -1.66 10.43
C LYS A 39 -6.45 -1.05 10.67
N CYS A 40 -6.42 0.26 10.88
CA CYS A 40 -5.21 0.91 11.31
C CYS A 40 -4.75 0.38 12.67
N ARG A 41 -3.49 -0.10 12.77
CA ARG A 41 -2.89 -0.58 14.02
C ARG A 41 -2.80 0.48 15.13
N LYS A 42 -2.86 1.78 14.79
CA LYS A 42 -2.75 2.88 15.77
C LYS A 42 -4.11 3.42 16.21
N CYS A 43 -5.00 3.73 15.26
CA CYS A 43 -6.27 4.42 15.55
C CYS A 43 -7.52 3.59 15.25
N GLY A 44 -7.39 2.34 14.82
CA GLY A 44 -8.51 1.45 14.52
C GLY A 44 -9.34 1.82 13.28
N SER A 45 -9.07 2.97 12.64
CA SER A 45 -9.81 3.44 11.46
C SER A 45 -9.64 2.50 10.27
N LYS A 46 -10.72 2.33 9.50
CA LYS A 46 -10.75 1.61 8.22
C LYS A 46 -10.38 2.50 7.02
N GLY A 47 -10.25 3.81 7.23
CA GLY A 47 -9.87 4.77 6.19
C GLY A 47 -8.39 4.65 5.83
N LEU A 48 -8.08 3.73 4.91
CA LEU A 48 -6.73 3.38 4.48
C LEU A 48 -6.60 3.63 2.97
N ARG A 49 -5.60 4.40 2.57
CA ARG A 49 -5.27 4.62 1.16
C ARG A 49 -4.00 3.86 0.79
N LEU A 50 -3.92 3.37 -0.45
CA LEU A 50 -2.66 2.84 -0.98
C LEU A 50 -1.60 3.97 -1.03
N LYS A 51 -0.37 3.65 -0.62
CA LYS A 51 0.73 4.63 -0.62
C LYS A 51 1.11 5.05 -2.05
N ARG A 52 1.06 4.10 -3.00
CA ARG A 52 1.17 4.36 -4.43
C ARG A 52 -0.01 3.70 -5.12
N LYS A 53 -0.66 4.38 -6.07
CA LYS A 53 -1.56 3.72 -7.02
C LYS A 53 -0.74 2.63 -7.69
N HIS A 54 -1.22 1.39 -7.72
CA HIS A 54 -0.66 0.37 -8.60
C HIS A 54 -0.63 1.01 -9.99
N VAL A 55 0.56 1.40 -10.46
CA VAL A 55 0.76 1.55 -11.88
C VAL A 55 0.69 0.11 -12.32
N LYS A 56 -0.47 -0.31 -12.85
CA LYS A 56 -0.54 -1.60 -13.53
C LYS A 56 0.55 -1.52 -14.60
N THR A 57 1.66 -2.20 -14.39
CA THR A 57 2.54 -2.57 -15.49
C THR A 57 1.71 -3.56 -16.28
N THR A 58 0.86 -3.04 -17.17
CA THR A 58 0.30 -3.83 -18.25
C THR A 58 1.52 -4.31 -19.03
N MET A 59 1.75 -5.62 -18.95
CA MET A 59 2.74 -6.33 -19.76
C MET A 59 2.47 -6.10 -21.25
#